data_AF-A0AAN6U4F3-F1
#
_entry.id   AF-A0AAN6U4F3-F1
#
_cell.length_a   1.000
_cell.length_b   1.000
_cell.length_c   1.000
_cell.angle_alpha   90.00
_cell.angle_beta   90.00
_cell.angle_gamma   90.00
#
_symmetry.space_group_name_H-M   'P 1'
#
loop_
_entity.id
_entity.type
_entity.pdbx_description
1 polymer ?
#
loop_
_entity_poly.entity_id
_entity_poly.type
_entity_poly.pdbx_seq_one_letter_code
_entity_poly.pdbx_strand_id
1 'polypeptide(L)'
;MKQEAASLNMTSYFDYYSTRCQRFSRDGGIYVCVKSHDALVTIAKQRTLTDVTRDETRSSLGWESRTTDTTIDLCASLLLMAEVGVHKLCFSGSNPLTWSGHQTLRQTIERHFQPEKQLQPDNSRLGRPFTARNLAYVGSMKIKWTSNIVDHLLLSDDDQTVFIFHHAGFLRYHQ
;
A
#
# COMPACT_ATOMS: atom_id res chain seq x y z
N MET A 1 16.34 -31.63 4.76
CA MET A 1 15.72 -31.43 6.08
C MET A 1 14.48 -30.57 5.90
N LYS A 2 13.45 -30.86 6.71
CA LYS A 2 12.02 -30.63 6.48
C LYS A 2 11.64 -29.17 6.22
N GLN A 3 10.63 -29.01 5.36
CA GLN A 3 9.79 -27.82 5.22
C GLN A 3 9.32 -27.35 6.59
N GLU A 4 9.55 -26.08 6.90
CA GLU A 4 8.72 -25.32 7.81
C GLU A 4 8.15 -24.14 7.02
N ALA A 5 7.19 -24.45 6.15
CA ALA A 5 6.26 -23.46 5.66
C ALA A 5 5.43 -23.02 6.88
N ALA A 6 6.00 -22.15 7.72
CA ALA A 6 5.27 -21.42 8.73
C ALA A 6 4.06 -20.83 8.01
N SER A 7 2.87 -21.35 8.32
CA SER A 7 1.61 -20.92 7.72
C SER A 7 1.61 -19.39 7.73
N LEU A 8 1.64 -18.78 6.54
CA LEU A 8 1.65 -17.33 6.41
C LEU A 8 0.38 -16.82 7.10
N ASN A 9 0.54 -16.14 8.23
CA ASN A 9 -0.59 -15.55 8.93
C ASN A 9 -1.10 -14.36 8.10
N MET A 10 -2.17 -14.62 7.36
CA MET A 10 -2.85 -13.65 6.49
C MET A 10 -4.07 -13.01 7.14
N THR A 11 -4.33 -13.29 8.42
CA THR A 11 -5.49 -12.73 9.13
C THR A 11 -5.51 -11.21 9.03
N SER A 12 -4.36 -10.56 9.21
CA SER A 12 -4.28 -9.10 9.12
C SER A 12 -4.50 -8.55 7.72
N TYR A 13 -4.12 -9.29 6.67
CA TYR A 13 -4.48 -8.95 5.30
C TYR A 13 -5.99 -9.04 5.08
N PHE A 14 -6.63 -10.12 5.54
CA PHE A 14 -8.08 -10.29 5.38
C PHE A 14 -8.90 -9.30 6.22
N ASP A 15 -8.41 -8.90 7.40
CA ASP A 15 -8.98 -7.83 8.20
C ASP A 15 -8.89 -6.48 7.47
N TYR A 16 -7.72 -6.18 6.89
CA TYR A 16 -7.52 -5.00 6.05
C TYR A 16 -8.44 -5.04 4.82
N TYR A 17 -8.48 -6.17 4.11
CA TYR A 17 -9.32 -6.40 2.93
C TYR A 17 -10.78 -6.11 3.24
N SER A 18 -11.31 -6.73 4.30
CA SER A 18 -12.70 -6.58 4.72
C SER A 18 -13.01 -5.12 5.11
N THR A 19 -12.11 -4.50 5.88
CA THR A 19 -12.27 -3.09 6.31
C THR A 19 -12.27 -2.14 5.11
N ARG A 20 -11.35 -2.31 4.15
CA ARG A 20 -11.29 -1.48 2.95
C ARG A 20 -12.51 -1.70 2.08
N CYS A 21 -12.89 -2.93 1.77
CA CYS A 21 -14.12 -3.20 1.02
C CYS A 21 -15.37 -2.58 1.69
N GLN A 22 -15.47 -2.65 3.02
CA GLN A 22 -16.58 -2.04 3.76
C GLN A 22 -16.59 -0.51 3.65
N ARG A 23 -15.43 0.17 3.77
CA ARG A 23 -15.34 1.63 3.63
C ARG A 23 -15.84 2.09 2.26
N PHE A 24 -15.33 1.46 1.21
CA PHE A 24 -15.72 1.77 -0.16
C PHE A 24 -17.18 1.41 -0.47
N SER A 25 -17.73 0.39 0.20
CA SER A 25 -19.16 0.04 0.08
C SER A 25 -20.07 1.00 0.87
N ARG A 26 -19.59 1.54 2.00
CA ARG A 26 -20.34 2.45 2.88
C ARG A 26 -20.54 3.84 2.30
N ASP A 27 -19.76 4.24 1.30
CA ASP A 27 -20.05 5.44 0.49
C ASP A 27 -21.26 5.22 -0.48
N GLY A 28 -22.16 4.29 -0.14
CA GLY A 28 -23.43 4.03 -0.82
C GLY A 28 -23.35 3.20 -2.10
N GLY A 29 -22.18 2.62 -2.43
CA GLY A 29 -21.96 2.02 -3.76
C GLY A 29 -22.03 3.03 -4.90
N ILE A 30 -22.08 4.33 -4.58
CA ILE A 30 -22.17 5.45 -5.54
C ILE A 30 -20.83 5.62 -6.25
N TYR A 31 -19.73 5.19 -5.63
CA TYR A 31 -18.37 5.36 -6.13
C TYR A 31 -17.65 4.05 -6.46
N VAL A 32 -18.27 2.87 -6.32
CA VAL A 32 -17.65 1.61 -6.76
C VAL A 32 -18.62 0.81 -7.61
N CYS A 33 -18.21 0.48 -8.83
CA CYS A 33 -19.04 -0.27 -9.78
C CYS A 33 -19.11 -1.78 -9.49
N VAL A 34 -18.20 -2.28 -8.66
CA VAL A 34 -18.01 -3.72 -8.45
C VAL A 34 -18.81 -4.21 -7.26
N LYS A 35 -19.78 -5.09 -7.53
CA LYS A 35 -20.66 -5.70 -6.52
C LYS A 35 -20.22 -7.09 -6.05
N SER A 36 -19.15 -7.64 -6.62
CA SER A 36 -18.64 -8.98 -6.34
C SER A 36 -17.12 -8.98 -6.17
N HIS A 37 -16.64 -9.74 -5.19
CA HIS A 37 -15.20 -9.96 -4.98
C HIS A 37 -14.53 -10.60 -6.21
N ASP A 38 -15.23 -11.45 -6.96
CA ASP A 38 -14.68 -12.12 -8.15
C ASP A 38 -14.39 -11.13 -9.29
N ALA A 39 -15.31 -10.18 -9.49
CA ALA A 39 -15.11 -9.10 -10.46
C ALA A 39 -13.96 -8.19 -10.04
N LEU A 40 -13.80 -7.91 -8.74
CA LEU A 40 -12.68 -7.12 -8.22
C LEU A 40 -11.34 -7.82 -8.46
N VAL A 41 -11.26 -9.12 -8.19
CA VAL A 41 -10.05 -9.93 -8.44
C VAL A 41 -9.74 -10.00 -9.94
N THR A 42 -10.75 -10.12 -10.79
CA THR A 42 -10.58 -10.14 -12.24
C THR A 42 -9.96 -8.84 -12.75
N ILE A 43 -10.47 -7.69 -12.30
CA ILE A 43 -9.93 -6.36 -12.66
C ILE A 43 -8.50 -6.22 -12.15
N ALA A 44 -8.25 -6.57 -10.88
CA ALA A 44 -6.93 -6.51 -10.29
C ALA A 44 -5.90 -7.34 -11.09
N LYS A 45 -6.25 -8.57 -11.47
CA LYS A 45 -5.37 -9.48 -12.21
C LYS A 45 -5.14 -9.05 -13.66
N GLN A 46 -6.19 -8.64 -14.36
CA GLN A 46 -6.12 -8.41 -15.81
C GLN A 46 -5.70 -7.00 -16.20
N ARG A 47 -5.76 -6.03 -15.27
CA ARG A 47 -5.62 -4.61 -15.58
C ARG A 47 -4.68 -3.87 -14.63
N THR A 48 -4.72 -4.17 -13.34
CA THR A 48 -3.87 -3.48 -12.36
C THR A 48 -2.48 -4.11 -12.22
N LEU A 49 -2.38 -5.44 -12.38
CA LEU A 49 -1.12 -6.18 -12.31
C LEU A 49 -0.42 -6.34 -13.67
N THR A 50 -1.15 -6.23 -14.77
CA THR A 50 -0.58 -6.11 -16.11
C THR A 50 0.03 -4.72 -16.25
N ASP A 51 1.18 -4.59 -16.91
CA ASP A 51 1.92 -3.32 -17.08
C ASP A 51 1.19 -2.35 -18.03
N VAL A 52 -0.02 -1.98 -17.62
CA VAL A 52 -1.01 -1.16 -18.31
C VAL A 52 -1.18 0.11 -17.49
N THR A 53 -1.34 1.23 -18.18
CA THR A 53 -1.52 2.53 -17.53
C THR A 53 -2.89 2.63 -16.87
N ARG A 54 -3.01 3.57 -15.94
CA ARG A 54 -4.29 3.89 -15.31
C ARG A 54 -5.32 4.34 -16.35
N ASP A 55 -4.93 5.16 -17.33
CA ASP A 55 -5.82 5.69 -18.36
C ASP A 55 -6.31 4.59 -19.32
N GLU A 56 -5.46 3.64 -19.68
CA GLU A 56 -5.86 2.46 -20.46
C GLU A 56 -6.83 1.57 -19.68
N THR A 57 -6.58 1.36 -18.39
CA THR A 57 -7.49 0.63 -17.50
C THR A 57 -8.84 1.33 -17.42
N ARG A 58 -8.85 2.67 -17.27
CA ARG A 58 -10.07 3.49 -17.24
C ARG A 58 -10.85 3.36 -18.55
N SER A 59 -10.16 3.50 -19.68
CA SER A 59 -10.75 3.42 -21.02
C SER A 59 -11.35 2.04 -21.30
N SER A 60 -10.69 0.98 -20.85
CA SER A 60 -11.17 -0.40 -21.03
C SER A 60 -12.42 -0.72 -20.20
N LEU A 61 -12.60 -0.09 -19.03
CA LEU A 61 -13.77 -0.35 -18.18
C LEU A 61 -15.02 0.36 -18.69
N GLY A 62 -14.86 1.54 -19.31
CA GLY A 62 -15.96 2.26 -19.97
C GLY A 62 -17.10 2.70 -19.04
N TRP A 63 -16.89 2.68 -17.72
CA TRP A 63 -17.88 3.14 -16.73
C TRP A 63 -17.75 4.64 -16.49
N GLU A 64 -18.63 5.20 -15.66
CA GLU A 64 -18.51 6.59 -15.23
C GLU A 64 -17.11 6.86 -14.62
N SER A 65 -16.54 8.02 -14.94
CA SER A 65 -15.15 8.35 -14.61
C SER A 65 -14.84 8.20 -13.11
N ARG A 66 -15.74 8.67 -12.25
CA ARG A 66 -15.54 8.66 -10.79
C ARG A 66 -15.59 7.25 -10.20
N THR A 67 -16.56 6.42 -10.59
CA THR A 67 -16.68 5.05 -10.07
C THR A 67 -15.57 4.14 -10.56
N THR A 68 -15.10 4.39 -11.79
CA THR A 68 -13.94 3.71 -12.39
C THR A 68 -12.68 4.00 -11.59
N ASP A 69 -12.40 5.29 -11.33
CA ASP A 69 -11.20 5.70 -10.59
C ASP A 69 -11.16 5.10 -9.19
N THR A 70 -12.27 5.18 -8.46
CA THR A 70 -12.35 4.62 -7.11
C THR A 70 -12.26 3.09 -7.11
N THR A 71 -12.78 2.40 -8.14
CA THR A 71 -12.61 0.94 -8.27
C THR A 71 -11.14 0.57 -8.53
N ILE A 72 -10.46 1.34 -9.38
CA ILE A 72 -9.03 1.17 -9.67
C ILE A 72 -8.20 1.41 -8.40
N ASP A 73 -8.52 2.46 -7.64
CA ASP A 73 -7.86 2.78 -6.37
C ASP A 73 -8.07 1.70 -5.33
N LEU A 74 -9.28 1.12 -5.26
CA LEU A 74 -9.57 -0.02 -4.39
C LEU A 74 -8.73 -1.24 -4.78
N CYS A 75 -8.67 -1.59 -6.07
CA CYS A 75 -7.86 -2.71 -6.55
C CYS A 75 -6.38 -2.53 -6.17
N ALA A 76 -5.81 -1.36 -6.46
CA ALA A 76 -4.43 -1.04 -6.11
C ALA A 76 -4.19 -1.06 -4.59
N SER A 77 -5.12 -0.51 -3.80
CA SER A 77 -5.03 -0.52 -2.33
C SER A 77 -4.99 -1.94 -1.78
N LEU A 78 -5.86 -2.82 -2.28
CA LEU A 78 -5.96 -4.22 -1.83
C LEU A 78 -4.77 -5.07 -2.27
N LEU A 79 -4.17 -4.77 -3.43
CA LEU A 79 -2.97 -5.45 -3.91
C LEU A 79 -1.73 -5.08 -3.11
N LEU A 80 -1.64 -3.84 -2.62
CA LEU A 80 -0.43 -3.31 -1.99
C LEU A 80 -0.50 -3.22 -0.46
N MET A 81 -1.69 -3.38 0.13
CA MET A 81 -1.96 -2.89 1.50
C MET A 81 -1.52 -1.43 1.65
N ALA A 82 -1.94 -0.61 0.69
CA ALA A 82 -1.59 0.80 0.59
C ALA A 82 -2.84 1.67 0.59
N GLU A 83 -2.72 2.91 1.05
CA GLU A 83 -3.71 3.92 0.70
C GLU A 83 -3.38 4.48 -0.68
N VAL A 84 -4.19 4.16 -1.68
CA VAL A 84 -4.02 4.64 -3.06
C VAL A 84 -5.13 5.61 -3.41
N GLY A 85 -4.80 6.71 -4.08
CA GLY A 85 -5.76 7.69 -4.57
C GLY A 85 -6.26 8.68 -3.51
N VAL A 86 -6.93 9.74 -3.97
CA VAL A 86 -7.36 10.87 -3.13
C VAL A 86 -8.76 10.62 -2.59
N HIS A 87 -8.85 10.12 -1.36
CA HIS A 87 -10.12 9.93 -0.66
C HIS A 87 -10.49 11.23 0.08
N LYS A 88 -11.23 12.13 -0.60
CA LYS A 88 -11.63 13.45 -0.08
C LYS A 88 -12.43 13.41 1.24
N LEU A 89 -12.95 12.24 1.64
CA LEU A 89 -13.79 12.07 2.84
C LEU A 89 -13.12 11.27 3.96
N CYS A 90 -11.90 10.79 3.75
CA CYS A 90 -11.19 10.00 4.76
C CYS A 90 -9.99 10.79 5.25
N PHE A 91 -10.12 11.43 6.42
CA PHE A 91 -8.97 11.93 7.18
C PHE A 91 -8.18 10.74 7.71
N SER A 92 -7.41 10.14 6.80
CA SER A 92 -6.35 9.24 7.16
C SER A 92 -5.12 10.09 7.42
N GLY A 93 -4.50 10.01 8.60
CA GLY A 93 -3.22 10.66 8.88
C GLY A 93 -2.04 9.99 8.14
N SER A 94 -2.31 9.43 6.97
CA SER A 94 -1.45 8.58 6.15
C SER A 94 -1.28 9.23 4.78
N ASN A 95 -0.12 9.06 4.17
CA ASN A 95 0.17 9.64 2.87
C ASN A 95 -0.37 8.72 1.76
N PRO A 96 -1.36 9.15 0.96
CA PRO A 96 -1.86 8.33 -0.12
C PRO A 96 -0.85 8.27 -1.27
N LEU A 97 -0.65 7.08 -1.82
CA LEU A 97 0.06 6.88 -3.07
C LEU A 97 -0.72 7.56 -4.20
N THR A 98 -0.13 8.60 -4.77
CA THR A 98 -0.73 9.35 -5.88
C THR A 98 -0.40 8.65 -7.20
N TRP A 99 -1.40 7.98 -7.77
CA TRP A 99 -1.25 7.27 -9.04
C TRP A 99 -1.79 8.11 -10.21
N SER A 100 -0.87 8.59 -11.06
CA SER A 100 -1.22 9.41 -12.22
C SER A 100 -1.73 8.57 -13.41
N GLY A 101 -2.52 9.21 -14.28
CA GLY A 101 -3.17 8.57 -15.43
C GLY A 101 -2.22 7.85 -16.40
N HIS A 102 -1.09 8.48 -16.70
CA HIS A 102 -0.13 8.05 -17.72
C HIS A 102 0.88 7.00 -17.23
N GLN A 103 0.73 6.50 -16.01
CA GLN A 103 1.70 5.58 -15.40
C GLN A 103 1.07 4.24 -15.08
N THR A 104 1.90 3.20 -15.12
CA THR A 104 1.51 1.89 -14.59
C THR A 104 1.60 1.90 -13.07
N LEU A 105 0.93 0.96 -12.41
CA LEU A 105 1.00 0.84 -10.95
C LEU A 105 2.45 0.56 -10.50
N ARG A 106 3.15 -0.29 -11.26
CA ARG A 106 4.57 -0.60 -11.05
C ARG A 106 5.43 0.66 -11.07
N GLN A 107 5.34 1.47 -12.12
CA GLN A 107 6.13 2.71 -12.25
C GLN A 107 5.85 3.69 -11.09
N THR A 108 4.60 3.72 -10.62
CA THR A 108 4.20 4.57 -9.49
C THR A 108 4.86 4.11 -8.19
N ILE A 109 4.84 2.80 -7.92
CA ILE A 109 5.49 2.19 -6.75
C ILE A 109 7.00 2.39 -6.83
N GLU A 110 7.60 2.10 -7.99
CA GLU A 110 9.03 2.24 -8.22
C GLU A 110 9.48 3.68 -7.93
N ARG A 111 8.75 4.69 -8.42
CA ARG A 111 9.04 6.08 -8.10
C ARG A 111 8.89 6.40 -6.61
N HIS A 112 7.82 5.92 -5.97
CA HIS A 112 7.56 6.20 -4.56
C HIS A 112 8.65 5.66 -3.64
N PHE A 113 9.12 4.45 -3.92
CA PHE A 113 10.22 3.83 -3.16
C PHE A 113 11.60 4.14 -3.74
N GLN A 114 11.69 4.98 -4.78
CA GLN A 114 12.97 5.39 -5.32
C GLN A 114 13.64 6.35 -4.33
N PRO A 115 14.86 6.07 -3.87
CA PRO A 115 15.55 6.96 -2.96
C PRO A 115 15.89 8.28 -3.68
N GLU A 116 15.28 9.40 -3.27
CA GLU A 116 15.62 10.75 -3.79
C GLU A 116 17.09 11.10 -3.54
N LYS A 117 17.67 10.53 -2.48
CA LYS A 117 19.10 10.57 -2.19
C LYS A 117 19.61 9.15 -2.11
N GLN A 118 20.41 8.74 -3.10
CA GLN A 118 21.37 7.68 -2.84
C GLN A 118 22.31 8.23 -1.78
N LEU A 119 22.07 7.89 -0.51
CA LEU A 119 23.08 8.01 0.52
C LEU A 119 24.28 7.24 -0.03
N GLN A 120 25.34 7.96 -0.40
CA GLN A 120 26.58 7.29 -0.78
C GLN A 120 26.91 6.36 0.40
N PRO A 121 27.07 5.06 0.16
CA PRO A 121 27.41 4.16 1.23
C PRO A 121 28.83 4.51 1.65
N ASP A 122 28.98 5.43 2.60
CA ASP A 122 30.02 5.24 3.60
C ASP A 122 29.74 3.84 4.13
N ASN A 123 30.66 2.91 3.88
CA ASN A 123 30.50 1.46 4.01
C ASN A 123 30.13 0.96 5.43
N SER A 124 29.69 1.83 6.33
CA SER A 124 29.01 1.47 7.56
C SER A 124 27.61 0.95 7.24
N ARG A 125 27.50 -0.34 6.93
CA ARG A 125 26.26 -1.09 7.19
C ARG A 125 25.77 -0.66 8.57
N LEU A 126 24.53 -0.18 8.65
CA LEU A 126 23.87 0.11 9.92
C LEU A 126 24.09 -1.10 10.82
N GLY A 127 24.88 -0.91 11.88
CA GLY A 127 25.40 -2.03 12.66
C GLY A 127 24.26 -2.80 13.32
N ARG A 128 24.58 -3.95 13.92
CA ARG A 128 23.65 -4.71 14.78
C ARG A 128 22.85 -3.85 15.80
N PRO A 129 23.33 -2.70 16.33
CA PRO A 129 22.49 -1.87 17.18
C PRO A 129 21.37 -1.12 16.45
N PHE A 130 21.27 -1.10 15.13
CA PHE A 130 20.19 -0.41 14.42
C PHE A 130 18.93 -1.27 14.37
N THR A 131 18.29 -1.42 15.52
CA THR A 131 17.00 -2.10 15.68
C THR A 131 15.92 -1.08 16.02
N ALA A 132 14.66 -1.41 15.73
CA ALA A 132 13.50 -0.60 16.14
C ALA A 132 13.57 -0.23 17.64
N ARG A 133 13.91 -1.20 18.50
CA ARG A 133 14.09 -0.97 19.94
C ARG A 133 15.15 0.09 20.25
N ASN A 134 16.27 0.06 19.54
CA ASN A 134 17.37 0.99 19.79
C ASN A 134 17.14 2.36 19.14
N LEU A 135 16.40 2.43 18.03
CA LEU A 135 15.90 3.71 17.50
C LEU A 135 15.04 4.42 18.56
N ALA A 136 14.16 3.68 19.22
CA ALA A 136 13.34 4.24 20.29
C ALA A 136 14.11 4.59 21.56
N TYR A 137 15.04 3.73 21.97
CA TYR A 137 15.75 3.91 23.23
C TYR A 137 16.90 4.92 23.15
N VAL A 138 17.65 4.93 22.05
CA VAL A 138 18.86 5.76 21.87
C VAL A 138 18.57 7.03 21.09
N GLY A 139 17.71 6.94 20.07
CA GLY A 139 17.36 8.08 19.20
C GLY A 139 16.22 8.94 19.72
N SER A 140 15.61 8.58 20.86
CA SER A 140 14.35 9.17 21.36
C SER A 140 13.20 9.13 20.33
N MET A 141 13.29 8.26 19.32
CA MET A 141 12.30 8.17 18.25
C MET A 141 11.10 7.29 18.66
N LYS A 142 9.88 7.79 18.52
CA LYS A 142 8.66 7.04 18.71
C LYS A 142 8.43 6.12 17.51
N ILE A 143 8.08 4.86 17.78
CA ILE A 143 7.61 3.94 16.74
C ILE A 143 6.10 3.95 16.72
N LYS A 144 5.53 4.28 15.56
CA LYS A 144 4.10 4.06 15.27
C LYS A 144 3.96 2.90 14.31
N TRP A 145 3.04 1.98 14.60
CA TRP A 145 2.73 0.88 13.69
C TRP A 145 1.77 1.37 12.60
N THR A 146 2.03 1.02 11.36
CA THR A 146 1.17 1.35 10.22
C THR A 146 0.72 0.09 9.49
N SER A 147 -0.51 0.12 8.98
CA SER A 147 -1.04 -0.87 8.04
C SER A 147 -0.98 -0.41 6.58
N ASN A 148 -0.48 0.82 6.33
CA ASN A 148 -0.22 1.36 5.01
C ASN A 148 1.26 1.17 4.69
N ILE A 149 1.58 0.34 3.69
CA ILE A 149 2.98 0.07 3.31
C ILE A 149 3.71 1.33 2.81
N VAL A 150 2.97 2.30 2.28
CA VAL A 150 3.51 3.55 1.72
C VAL A 150 4.10 4.44 2.81
N ASP A 151 3.58 4.35 4.04
CA ASP A 151 4.12 5.05 5.21
C ASP A 151 5.28 4.28 5.86
N HIS A 152 5.70 3.14 5.32
CA HIS A 152 6.81 2.41 5.93
C HIS A 152 8.09 3.25 5.90
N LEU A 153 8.69 3.44 7.08
CA LEU A 153 9.85 4.30 7.32
C LEU A 153 9.59 5.79 7.09
N LEU A 154 8.33 6.21 6.99
CA LEU A 154 7.97 7.62 7.00
C LEU A 154 8.37 8.22 8.35
N LEU A 155 9.09 9.34 8.30
CA LEU A 155 9.39 10.19 9.45
C LEU A 155 8.34 11.29 9.56
N SER A 156 7.93 11.57 10.79
CA SER A 156 6.95 12.60 11.15
C SER A 156 7.29 13.20 12.50
N ASP A 157 6.54 14.22 12.92
CA ASP A 157 6.75 14.91 14.20
C ASP A 157 8.22 15.39 14.35
N ASP A 158 8.74 16.16 13.38
CA ASP A 158 10.13 16.64 13.34
C ASP A 158 11.18 15.52 13.51
N ASP A 159 11.04 14.45 12.72
CA ASP A 159 11.87 13.25 12.74
C ASP A 159 11.86 12.47 14.07
N GLN A 160 10.93 12.78 14.98
CA GLN A 160 10.78 12.08 16.24
C GLN A 160 9.90 10.84 16.14
N THR A 161 9.14 10.64 15.07
CA THR A 161 8.27 9.47 14.93
C THR A 161 8.55 8.74 13.61
N VAL A 162 8.83 7.44 13.69
CA VAL A 162 8.97 6.55 12.54
C VAL A 162 7.79 5.59 12.44
N PHE A 163 7.25 5.43 11.24
CA PHE A 163 6.19 4.47 10.96
C PHE A 163 6.76 3.12 10.51
N ILE A 164 6.32 2.02 11.14
CA ILE A 164 6.76 0.66 10.80
C ILE A 164 5.57 -0.17 10.33
N PHE A 165 5.64 -0.67 9.10
CA PHE A 165 4.69 -1.62 8.56
C PHE A 165 4.96 -2.99 9.18
N HIS A 166 3.93 -3.61 9.76
CA HIS A 166 4.11 -4.80 10.62
C HIS A 166 3.47 -6.08 10.08
N HIS A 167 2.83 -6.05 8.90
CA HIS A 167 2.18 -7.23 8.32
C HIS A 167 3.18 -8.13 7.60
N ALA A 168 4.06 -8.79 8.36
CA ALA A 168 5.11 -9.64 7.82
C ALA A 168 4.58 -10.82 6.98
N GLY A 169 3.38 -11.33 7.29
CA GLY A 169 2.72 -12.35 6.48
C GLY A 169 2.46 -11.89 5.05
N PHE A 170 1.96 -10.66 4.89
CA PHE A 170 1.76 -10.04 3.58
C PHE A 170 3.10 -9.89 2.82
N LEU A 171 4.13 -9.33 3.47
CA LEU A 171 5.44 -9.15 2.82
C LEU A 171 6.05 -10.48 2.36
N ARG A 172 6.00 -11.53 3.18
CA ARG A 172 6.55 -12.85 2.86
C ARG A 172 5.83 -13.56 1.71
N TYR A 173 4.57 -13.21 1.45
CA TYR A 173 3.83 -13.75 0.30
C TYR A 173 4.22 -13.07 -1.02
N HIS A 174 4.69 -11.82 -0.95
CA HIS A 174 5.15 -11.06 -2.10
C HIS A 174 6.67 -11.15 -2.35
N GLN A 175 7.38 -12.00 -1.60
CA GLN A 175 8.79 -12.35 -1.83
C GLN A 175 8.93 -13.46 -2.86
#